data_AF-A0A1F4UH56-F1
#
_entry.id   AF-A0A1F4UH56-F1
#
_cell.length_a   1.000
_cell.length_b   1.000
_cell.length_c   1.000
_cell.angle_alpha   90.00
_cell.angle_beta   90.00
_cell.angle_gamma   90.00
#
_symmetry.space_group_name_H-M   'P 1'
#
loop_
_entity.id
_entity.type
_entity.pdbx_description
1 polymer ?
#
loop_
_entity_poly.entity_id
_entity_poly.type
_entity_poly.pdbx_seq_one_letter_code
_entity_poly.pdbx_strand_id
1 'polypeptide(L)'
;MRNRRKLVFGLVAAVLISLALGFIYQEISPEVAEEDKLPSFVLAEEPGRVIGRVELSGLASVDFPTAASIYRAEKLDLTFTQADAVGWAKNFGSLSSSGEVDTPLGKIYVFAKKGEELTVTGNPRALRYTRESAGGTGTISDSTTAIQKAKEFLAAKKLPDPSSFLPTVKYLSAIGERTAETTAAEAAFVEVNFSWSVGGYDLLGESPSDMAIRVILDRDTRVVYLNYQFPDYSFSTGQEVPLLSFSQASDALGREAQIVLVRPVGDIGKWSISDSSNLSSFSPEAARLVYVMQPGGELLYPVYLFEGPGRALGNDVWSAAYVLAVSPQYIKEE
;
A
#
# COMPACT_ATOMS: atom_id res chain seq x y z
N MET A 1 54.90 32.47 12.23
CA MET A 1 53.61 32.72 12.93
C MET A 1 52.58 33.53 12.14
N ARG A 2 52.97 34.41 11.20
CA ARG A 2 52.07 35.34 10.48
C ARG A 2 51.06 34.67 9.52
N ASN A 3 51.37 33.50 8.96
CA ASN A 3 50.47 32.76 8.06
C ASN A 3 49.40 31.92 8.77
N ARG A 4 49.67 31.45 10.01
CA ARG A 4 48.67 30.70 10.80
C ARG A 4 47.49 31.57 11.23
N ARG A 5 47.72 32.84 11.56
CA ARG A 5 46.63 33.79 11.90
C ARG A 5 45.70 34.04 10.71
N LYS A 6 46.23 34.20 9.50
CA LYS A 6 45.41 34.38 8.29
C LYS A 6 44.53 33.15 7.99
N LEU A 7 45.07 31.96 8.22
CA LEU A 7 44.36 30.70 7.98
C LEU A 7 43.24 30.48 9.00
N VAL A 8 43.48 30.81 10.29
CA VAL A 8 42.43 30.79 11.32
C VAL A 8 41.34 31.82 11.04
N PHE A 9 41.69 33.04 10.63
CA PHE A 9 40.71 34.07 10.26
C PHE A 9 39.86 33.67 9.05
N GLY A 10 40.48 33.05 8.03
CA GLY A 10 39.74 32.54 6.86
C GLY A 10 38.74 31.44 7.22
N LEU A 11 39.11 30.55 8.15
CA LEU A 11 38.26 29.44 8.57
C LEU A 11 37.09 29.92 9.44
N VAL A 12 37.32 30.89 10.34
CA VAL A 12 36.25 31.52 11.13
C VAL A 12 35.28 32.29 10.22
N ALA A 13 35.79 33.03 9.23
CA ALA A 13 34.95 33.73 8.27
C ALA A 13 34.10 32.76 7.43
N ALA A 14 34.67 31.63 6.99
CA ALA A 14 33.92 30.60 6.27
C ALA A 14 32.80 30.01 7.14
N VAL A 15 33.06 29.69 8.41
CA VAL A 15 32.04 29.18 9.33
C VAL A 15 30.93 30.20 9.58
N LEU A 16 31.28 31.49 9.76
CA LEU A 16 30.29 32.54 9.96
C LEU A 16 29.44 32.79 8.70
N ILE A 17 30.04 32.73 7.52
CA ILE A 17 29.31 32.85 6.24
C ILE A 17 28.39 31.64 6.06
N SER A 18 28.84 30.42 6.36
CA SER A 18 28.00 29.22 6.30
C SER A 18 26.84 29.27 7.31
N LEU A 19 27.07 29.77 8.53
CA LEU A 19 26.01 29.97 9.52
C LEU A 19 25.03 31.05 9.10
N ALA A 20 25.51 32.17 8.55
CA ALA A 20 24.67 33.26 8.04
C ALA A 20 23.83 32.80 6.84
N LEU A 21 24.42 32.03 5.92
CA LEU A 21 23.69 31.42 4.80
C LEU A 21 22.65 30.40 5.28
N GLY A 22 22.97 29.60 6.31
CA GLY A 22 22.00 28.71 6.94
C GLY A 22 20.83 29.45 7.59
N PHE A 23 21.10 30.58 8.25
CA PHE A 23 20.07 31.43 8.86
C PHE A 23 19.17 32.10 7.80
N ILE A 24 19.77 32.65 6.74
CA ILE A 24 19.04 33.26 5.63
C ILE A 24 18.19 32.22 4.90
N TYR A 25 18.67 30.97 4.76
CA TYR A 25 17.89 29.90 4.14
C TYR A 25 16.69 29.48 5.01
N GLN A 26 16.80 29.53 6.34
CA GLN A 26 15.66 29.32 7.24
C GLN A 26 14.62 30.44 7.16
N GLU A 27 15.05 31.71 7.01
CA GLU A 27 14.15 32.86 6.92
C GLU A 27 13.41 33.00 5.57
N ILE A 28 13.87 32.31 4.52
CA ILE A 28 13.27 32.37 3.17
C ILE A 28 12.26 31.25 2.92
N SER A 29 12.07 30.29 3.83
CA SER A 29 10.93 29.37 3.74
C SER A 29 9.64 30.18 3.97
N PRO A 30 8.81 30.41 2.94
CA PRO A 30 7.59 31.19 3.11
C PRO A 30 6.69 30.48 4.13
N GLU A 31 6.26 31.20 5.15
CA GLU A 31 5.28 30.72 6.13
C GLU A 31 3.99 30.38 5.37
N VAL A 32 3.58 29.11 5.43
CA VAL A 32 2.37 28.63 4.77
C VAL A 32 1.17 29.11 5.58
N ALA A 33 0.23 29.80 4.93
CA ALA A 33 -0.97 30.29 5.60
C ALA A 33 -1.79 29.13 6.19
N GLU A 34 -2.39 29.33 7.37
CA GLU A 34 -3.12 28.28 8.10
C GLU A 34 -4.27 27.69 7.30
N GLU A 35 -4.91 28.49 6.44
CA GLU A 35 -5.94 28.07 5.50
C GLU A 35 -5.44 27.09 4.42
N ASP A 36 -4.15 27.17 4.06
CA ASP A 36 -3.52 26.34 3.02
C ASP A 36 -2.89 25.07 3.62
N LYS A 37 -2.78 24.98 4.95
CA LYS A 37 -2.29 23.78 5.63
C LYS A 37 -3.31 22.63 5.55
N LEU A 38 -2.79 21.44 5.29
CA LEU A 38 -3.54 20.21 5.30
C LEU A 38 -3.85 19.78 6.74
N PRO A 39 -4.98 19.09 6.97
CA PRO A 39 -5.20 18.35 8.21
C PRO A 39 -4.06 17.37 8.50
N SER A 40 -3.94 16.96 9.75
CA SER A 40 -2.91 16.01 10.20
C SER A 40 -3.11 14.62 9.58
N PHE A 41 -1.99 13.97 9.25
CA PHE A 41 -1.99 12.59 8.79
C PHE A 41 -1.91 11.62 9.97
N VAL A 42 -3.03 10.97 10.28
CA VAL A 42 -3.21 9.99 11.35
C VAL A 42 -3.84 8.72 10.78
N LEU A 43 -3.29 7.55 11.12
CA LEU A 43 -3.89 6.25 10.82
C LEU A 43 -4.90 5.88 11.92
N ALA A 44 -5.92 5.12 11.60
CA ALA A 44 -6.98 4.71 12.52
C ALA A 44 -6.47 3.72 13.58
N GLU A 45 -5.57 2.81 13.20
CA GLU A 45 -4.83 1.98 14.15
C GLU A 45 -3.50 2.64 14.54
N GLU A 46 -3.10 2.51 15.81
CA GLU A 46 -1.80 3.04 16.25
C GLU A 46 -0.67 2.28 15.52
N PRO A 47 0.12 2.96 14.67
CA PRO A 47 1.16 2.29 13.92
C PRO A 47 2.31 1.89 14.85
N GLY A 48 3.01 0.82 14.48
CA GLY A 48 4.26 0.48 15.12
C GLY A 48 5.35 1.51 14.83
N ARG A 49 6.48 1.39 15.51
CA ARG A 49 7.63 2.27 15.37
C ARG A 49 8.92 1.48 15.21
N VAL A 50 9.94 2.11 14.65
CA VAL A 50 11.32 1.61 14.76
C VAL A 50 11.91 2.11 16.07
N ILE A 51 12.09 1.23 17.05
CA ILE A 51 12.66 1.58 18.36
C ILE A 51 14.19 1.55 18.30
N GLY A 52 14.76 0.68 17.47
CA GLY A 52 16.20 0.56 17.30
C GLY A 52 16.72 1.28 16.07
N ARG A 53 17.51 0.57 15.24
CA ARG A 53 18.27 1.20 14.15
C ARG A 53 17.57 1.05 12.80
N VAL A 54 17.61 2.11 12.00
CA VAL A 54 17.33 2.08 10.56
C VAL A 54 18.64 1.98 9.79
N GLU A 55 18.78 0.98 8.91
CA GLU A 55 19.96 0.78 8.06
C GLU A 55 19.61 1.01 6.59
N LEU A 56 20.09 2.12 6.04
CA LEU A 56 19.73 2.57 4.69
C LEU A 56 20.67 2.06 3.59
N SER A 57 21.71 1.29 3.93
CA SER A 57 22.74 0.87 2.97
C SER A 57 22.22 -0.04 1.85
N GLY A 58 21.10 -0.73 2.09
CA GLY A 58 20.41 -1.55 1.08
C GLY A 58 19.42 -0.77 0.22
N LEU A 59 19.11 0.48 0.58
CA LEU A 59 18.10 1.27 -0.11
C LEU A 59 18.71 1.99 -1.32
N ALA A 60 18.23 1.66 -2.51
CA ALA A 60 18.60 2.38 -3.72
C ALA A 60 18.09 3.83 -3.64
N SER A 61 18.91 4.78 -4.14
CA SER A 61 18.44 6.16 -4.29
C SER A 61 17.33 6.21 -5.33
N VAL A 62 16.20 6.81 -4.95
CA VAL A 62 15.04 7.00 -5.82
C VAL A 62 14.87 8.50 -6.09
N ASP A 63 14.66 8.85 -7.36
CA ASP A 63 14.35 10.22 -7.76
C ASP A 63 12.85 10.46 -7.61
N PHE A 64 12.46 11.05 -6.47
CA PHE A 64 11.08 11.39 -6.21
C PHE A 64 10.71 12.74 -6.84
N PRO A 65 9.45 12.92 -7.28
CA PRO A 65 9.00 14.22 -7.75
C PRO A 65 9.12 15.27 -6.64
N THR A 66 9.39 16.52 -7.01
CA THR A 66 9.55 17.62 -6.05
C THR A 66 8.23 18.10 -5.45
N ALA A 67 7.11 17.77 -6.09
CA ALA A 67 5.77 18.14 -5.65
C ALA A 67 4.74 17.10 -6.11
N ALA A 68 3.61 17.04 -5.43
CA ALA A 68 2.48 16.22 -5.84
C ALA A 68 1.16 16.89 -5.48
N SER A 69 0.11 16.57 -6.24
CA SER A 69 -1.24 17.01 -5.92
C SER A 69 -1.79 16.26 -4.72
N ILE A 70 -2.47 16.96 -3.84
CA ILE A 70 -3.37 16.37 -2.85
C ILE A 70 -4.71 16.15 -3.53
N TYR A 71 -5.24 14.93 -3.45
CA TYR A 71 -6.55 14.63 -4.01
C TYR A 71 -7.61 14.67 -2.92
N ARG A 72 -8.78 15.22 -3.26
CA ARG A 72 -9.99 15.06 -2.46
C ARG A 72 -10.71 13.79 -2.90
N ALA A 73 -11.04 12.95 -1.94
CA ALA A 73 -11.83 11.75 -2.12
C ALA A 73 -13.27 12.04 -1.70
N GLU A 74 -14.20 11.90 -2.65
CA GLU A 74 -15.63 12.02 -2.37
C GLU A 74 -16.27 10.64 -2.47
N LYS A 75 -16.94 10.20 -1.40
CA LYS A 75 -17.62 8.91 -1.38
C LYS A 75 -18.81 8.97 -2.35
N LEU A 76 -18.84 8.02 -3.28
CA LEU A 76 -19.94 7.85 -4.20
C LEU A 76 -21.05 7.03 -3.54
N ASP A 77 -22.29 7.50 -3.64
CA ASP A 77 -23.47 6.75 -3.20
C ASP A 77 -23.86 5.71 -4.25
N LEU A 78 -23.02 4.68 -4.39
CA LEU A 78 -23.20 3.57 -5.32
C LEU A 78 -23.44 2.29 -4.55
N THR A 79 -24.45 1.53 -4.96
CA THR A 79 -24.77 0.22 -4.41
C THR A 79 -25.11 -0.74 -5.52
N PHE A 80 -24.78 -2.03 -5.38
CA PHE A 80 -25.31 -3.03 -6.30
C PHE A 80 -26.74 -3.41 -5.92
N THR A 81 -27.60 -3.33 -6.93
CA THR A 81 -28.95 -3.89 -6.87
C THR A 81 -28.92 -5.40 -7.12
N GLN A 82 -30.03 -6.08 -6.85
CA GLN A 82 -30.19 -7.49 -7.23
C GLN A 82 -30.00 -7.71 -8.74
N ALA A 83 -30.45 -6.77 -9.58
CA ALA A 83 -30.28 -6.86 -11.02
C ALA A 83 -28.79 -6.82 -11.42
N ASP A 84 -28.01 -5.96 -10.77
CA ASP A 84 -26.55 -5.90 -10.96
C ASP A 84 -25.89 -7.21 -10.52
N ALA A 85 -26.29 -7.74 -9.36
CA ALA A 85 -25.77 -9.00 -8.84
C ALA A 85 -26.03 -10.19 -9.79
N VAL A 86 -27.25 -10.27 -10.36
CA VAL A 86 -27.58 -11.24 -11.41
C VAL A 86 -26.76 -11.01 -12.68
N GLY A 87 -26.51 -9.75 -13.04
CA GLY A 87 -25.62 -9.38 -14.14
C GLY A 87 -24.19 -9.92 -13.93
N TRP A 88 -23.64 -9.73 -12.74
CA TRP A 88 -22.32 -10.27 -12.37
C TRP A 88 -22.33 -11.80 -12.38
N ALA A 89 -23.32 -12.46 -11.78
CA ALA A 89 -23.41 -13.92 -11.78
C ALA A 89 -23.37 -14.54 -13.20
N LYS A 90 -23.93 -13.86 -14.21
CA LYS A 90 -23.84 -14.27 -15.62
C LYS A 90 -22.41 -14.21 -16.15
N ASN A 91 -21.66 -13.15 -15.85
CA ASN A 91 -20.25 -13.03 -16.26
C ASN A 91 -19.37 -14.14 -15.64
N PHE A 92 -19.76 -14.67 -14.48
CA PHE A 92 -19.08 -15.79 -13.81
C PHE A 92 -19.60 -17.18 -14.21
N GLY A 93 -20.28 -17.29 -15.36
CA GLY A 93 -20.70 -18.58 -15.93
C GLY A 93 -22.11 -18.99 -15.51
N SER A 94 -23.02 -18.01 -15.39
CA SER A 94 -24.44 -18.20 -15.08
C SER A 94 -24.67 -19.02 -13.82
N LEU A 95 -24.04 -18.59 -12.72
CA LEU A 95 -24.23 -19.19 -11.41
C LEU A 95 -25.69 -19.05 -10.95
N SER A 96 -26.20 -20.06 -10.24
CA SER A 96 -27.57 -20.05 -9.73
C SER A 96 -27.64 -19.33 -8.40
N SER A 97 -28.69 -18.56 -8.15
CA SER A 97 -28.91 -17.94 -6.85
C SER A 97 -28.99 -19.00 -5.75
N SER A 98 -28.20 -18.84 -4.70
CA SER A 98 -28.16 -19.76 -3.55
C SER A 98 -28.55 -19.09 -2.23
N GLY A 99 -28.59 -17.76 -2.18
CA GLY A 99 -29.06 -17.03 -1.01
C GLY A 99 -28.86 -15.52 -1.08
N GLU A 100 -29.41 -14.86 -0.07
CA GLU A 100 -29.25 -13.42 0.17
C GLU A 100 -29.14 -13.18 1.68
N VAL A 101 -28.29 -12.24 2.08
CA VAL A 101 -28.09 -11.85 3.47
C VAL A 101 -28.20 -10.33 3.59
N ASP A 102 -29.07 -9.86 4.48
CA ASP A 102 -29.13 -8.46 4.86
C ASP A 102 -28.05 -8.15 5.92
N THR A 103 -27.29 -7.07 5.70
CA THR A 103 -26.29 -6.57 6.63
C THR A 103 -26.53 -5.08 6.91
N PRO A 104 -25.96 -4.52 8.00
CA PRO A 104 -26.05 -3.07 8.26
C PRO A 104 -25.49 -2.20 7.13
N LEU A 105 -24.60 -2.74 6.30
CA LEU A 105 -23.97 -2.02 5.19
C LEU A 105 -24.66 -2.27 3.85
N GLY A 106 -25.63 -3.18 3.78
CA GLY A 106 -26.37 -3.49 2.54
C GLY A 106 -26.62 -4.99 2.37
N LYS A 107 -27.04 -5.37 1.17
CA LYS A 107 -27.35 -6.76 0.81
C LYS A 107 -26.12 -7.47 0.27
N ILE A 108 -26.00 -8.74 0.61
CA ILE A 108 -25.03 -9.67 0.04
C ILE A 108 -25.81 -10.73 -0.73
N TYR A 109 -25.53 -10.87 -2.03
CA TYR A 109 -26.12 -11.87 -2.90
C TYR A 109 -25.13 -13.01 -3.13
N VAL A 110 -25.57 -14.25 -2.97
CA VAL A 110 -24.74 -15.45 -3.14
C VAL A 110 -25.25 -16.25 -4.33
N PHE A 111 -24.34 -16.59 -5.23
CA PHE A 111 -24.61 -17.44 -6.38
C PHE A 111 -23.61 -18.59 -6.40
N ALA A 112 -24.07 -19.80 -6.62
CA ALA A 112 -23.23 -20.98 -6.60
C ALA A 112 -23.62 -22.00 -7.66
N LYS A 113 -22.66 -22.86 -7.97
CA LYS A 113 -22.84 -24.17 -8.60
C LYS A 113 -21.79 -25.11 -7.99
N LYS A 114 -21.79 -26.39 -8.35
CA LYS A 114 -20.83 -27.36 -7.80
C LYS A 114 -19.38 -26.86 -7.97
N GLY A 115 -18.70 -26.63 -6.85
CA GLY A 115 -17.30 -26.22 -6.77
C GLY A 115 -16.99 -24.77 -7.15
N GLU A 116 -17.99 -23.90 -7.33
CA GLU A 116 -17.80 -22.48 -7.64
C GLU A 116 -18.84 -21.61 -6.93
N GLU A 117 -18.41 -20.49 -6.36
CA GLU A 117 -19.27 -19.52 -5.69
C GLU A 117 -18.87 -18.09 -6.05
N LEU A 118 -19.86 -17.22 -6.20
CA LEU A 118 -19.72 -15.78 -6.30
C LEU A 118 -20.58 -15.11 -5.23
N THR A 119 -19.96 -14.28 -4.40
CA THR A 119 -20.61 -13.33 -3.51
C THR A 119 -20.56 -11.94 -4.13
N VAL A 120 -21.69 -11.24 -4.17
CA VAL A 120 -21.81 -9.84 -4.60
C VAL A 120 -22.27 -9.02 -3.41
N THR A 121 -21.42 -8.13 -2.91
CA THR A 121 -21.73 -7.22 -1.81
C THR A 121 -22.23 -5.89 -2.37
N GLY A 122 -23.38 -5.43 -1.87
CA GLY A 122 -24.04 -4.20 -2.30
C GLY A 122 -23.26 -2.93 -1.97
N ASN A 123 -22.84 -2.75 -0.71
CA ASN A 123 -22.10 -1.59 -0.25
C ASN A 123 -21.22 -1.97 0.97
N PRO A 124 -19.90 -1.69 0.96
CA PRO A 124 -19.13 -1.26 -0.21
C PRO A 124 -19.23 -2.30 -1.33
N ARG A 125 -19.19 -1.83 -2.58
CA ARG A 125 -19.39 -2.71 -3.75
C ARG A 125 -18.19 -3.62 -3.91
N ALA A 126 -18.42 -4.92 -3.81
CA ALA A 126 -17.36 -5.92 -3.95
C ALA A 126 -17.86 -7.22 -4.57
N LEU A 127 -16.92 -7.95 -5.19
CA LEU A 127 -17.12 -9.32 -5.69
C LEU A 127 -16.10 -10.22 -5.03
N ARG A 128 -16.58 -11.35 -4.52
CA ARG A 128 -15.73 -12.44 -4.06
C ARG A 128 -16.09 -13.70 -4.82
N TYR A 129 -15.18 -14.20 -5.62
CA TYR A 129 -15.34 -15.47 -6.33
C TYR A 129 -14.39 -16.50 -5.74
N THR A 130 -14.90 -17.72 -5.56
CA THR A 130 -14.10 -18.87 -5.15
C THR A 130 -14.41 -20.06 -6.04
N ARG A 131 -13.40 -20.89 -6.26
CA ARG A 131 -13.51 -22.15 -6.97
C ARG A 131 -12.67 -23.19 -6.27
N GLU A 132 -13.23 -24.39 -6.11
CA GLU A 132 -12.48 -25.54 -5.59
C GLU A 132 -11.23 -25.77 -6.42
N SER A 133 -10.07 -25.71 -5.78
CA SER A 133 -8.82 -26.13 -6.40
C SER A 133 -8.76 -27.65 -6.39
N ALA A 134 -8.46 -28.25 -7.53
CA ALA A 134 -8.23 -29.69 -7.62
C ALA A 134 -6.83 -30.12 -7.12
N GLY A 135 -6.05 -29.21 -6.51
CA GLY A 135 -4.68 -29.51 -6.06
C GLY A 135 -3.78 -29.92 -7.22
N GLY A 136 -3.79 -29.11 -8.30
CA GLY A 136 -3.13 -29.41 -9.57
C GLY A 136 -1.68 -29.89 -9.42
N THR A 137 -1.29 -30.83 -10.28
CA THR A 137 0.10 -31.34 -10.34
C THR A 137 0.99 -30.52 -11.28
N GLY A 138 0.44 -29.45 -11.87
CA GLY A 138 1.16 -28.54 -12.74
C GLY A 138 2.28 -27.76 -12.06
N THR A 139 3.00 -26.98 -12.86
CA THR A 139 4.04 -26.07 -12.37
C THR A 139 3.41 -24.72 -12.04
N ILE A 140 3.81 -24.10 -10.93
CA ILE A 140 3.33 -22.77 -10.61
C ILE A 140 3.77 -21.78 -11.69
N SER A 141 2.88 -20.89 -12.11
CA SER A 141 3.21 -19.86 -13.10
C SER A 141 4.27 -18.90 -12.54
N ASP A 142 5.20 -18.46 -13.39
CA ASP A 142 6.07 -17.35 -13.08
C ASP A 142 5.29 -16.02 -12.96
N SER A 143 5.94 -14.99 -12.44
CA SER A 143 5.33 -13.67 -12.20
C SER A 143 4.71 -13.07 -13.46
N THR A 144 5.43 -13.07 -14.59
CA THR A 144 4.95 -12.50 -15.85
C THR A 144 3.71 -13.22 -16.37
N THR A 145 3.71 -14.56 -16.34
CA THR A 145 2.60 -15.39 -16.78
C THR A 145 1.41 -15.24 -15.85
N ALA A 146 1.62 -15.23 -14.53
CA ALA A 146 0.57 -15.04 -13.54
C ALA A 146 -0.14 -13.69 -13.73
N ILE A 147 0.61 -12.60 -13.91
CA ILE A 147 0.07 -11.27 -14.17
C ILE A 147 -0.80 -11.29 -15.44
N GLN A 148 -0.28 -11.84 -16.54
CA GLN A 148 -1.01 -11.90 -17.80
C GLN A 148 -2.33 -12.68 -17.65
N LYS A 149 -2.30 -13.82 -16.94
CA LYS A 149 -3.46 -14.67 -16.71
C LYS A 149 -4.50 -14.02 -15.79
N ALA A 150 -4.06 -13.30 -14.77
CA ALA A 150 -4.95 -12.50 -13.94
C ALA A 150 -5.66 -11.41 -14.75
N LYS A 151 -4.93 -10.68 -15.61
CA LYS A 151 -5.51 -9.66 -16.51
C LYS A 151 -6.52 -10.26 -17.49
N GLU A 152 -6.17 -11.39 -18.12
CA GLU A 152 -7.08 -12.12 -19.02
C GLU A 152 -8.36 -12.56 -18.31
N PHE A 153 -8.26 -13.06 -17.07
CA PHE A 153 -9.42 -13.44 -16.28
C PHE A 153 -10.32 -12.24 -15.97
N LEU A 154 -9.74 -11.12 -15.48
CA LEU A 154 -10.48 -9.91 -15.17
C LEU A 154 -11.24 -9.37 -16.41
N ALA A 155 -10.56 -9.32 -17.56
CA ALA A 155 -11.15 -8.91 -18.83
C ALA A 155 -12.28 -9.87 -19.27
N ALA A 156 -12.08 -11.19 -19.15
CA ALA A 156 -13.09 -12.19 -19.48
C ALA A 156 -14.35 -12.08 -18.60
N LYS A 157 -14.20 -11.59 -17.36
CA LYS A 157 -15.32 -11.30 -16.44
C LYS A 157 -15.92 -9.91 -16.61
N LYS A 158 -15.46 -9.13 -17.60
CA LYS A 158 -15.87 -7.75 -17.85
C LYS A 158 -15.65 -6.84 -16.64
N LEU A 159 -14.62 -7.13 -15.84
CA LEU A 159 -14.19 -6.25 -14.77
C LEU A 159 -13.38 -5.08 -15.37
N PRO A 160 -13.40 -3.91 -14.73
CA PRO A 160 -12.59 -2.77 -15.16
C PRO A 160 -11.13 -3.16 -15.44
N ASP A 161 -10.57 -2.57 -16.50
CA ASP A 161 -9.25 -2.94 -16.99
C ASP A 161 -8.17 -2.61 -15.95
N PRO A 162 -7.41 -3.61 -15.48
CA PRO A 162 -6.31 -3.39 -14.56
C PRO A 162 -5.03 -2.87 -15.22
N SER A 163 -5.05 -2.50 -16.51
CA SER A 163 -3.87 -2.10 -17.27
C SER A 163 -3.13 -0.90 -16.68
N SER A 164 -3.80 -0.02 -15.94
CA SER A 164 -3.21 1.13 -15.26
C SER A 164 -2.63 0.82 -13.88
N PHE A 165 -2.80 -0.40 -13.38
CA PHE A 165 -2.31 -0.80 -12.05
C PHE A 165 -0.89 -1.36 -12.13
N LEU A 166 -0.14 -1.22 -11.04
CA LEU A 166 1.17 -1.85 -10.83
C LEU A 166 0.97 -3.18 -10.09
N PRO A 167 0.97 -4.33 -10.79
CA PRO A 167 0.71 -5.60 -10.14
C PRO A 167 1.89 -6.03 -9.28
N THR A 168 1.60 -6.63 -8.13
CA THR A 168 2.57 -7.37 -7.31
C THR A 168 2.24 -8.84 -7.30
N VAL A 169 3.27 -9.70 -7.23
CA VAL A 169 3.11 -11.16 -7.25
C VAL A 169 3.68 -11.75 -5.97
N LYS A 170 2.92 -12.67 -5.37
CA LYS A 170 3.31 -13.46 -4.18
C LYS A 170 3.06 -14.93 -4.45
N TYR A 171 3.87 -15.78 -3.87
CA TYR A 171 3.71 -17.23 -3.98
C TYR A 171 3.23 -17.79 -2.64
N LEU A 172 2.24 -18.68 -2.66
CA LEU A 172 1.57 -19.16 -1.44
C LEU A 172 1.58 -20.70 -1.36
N SER A 173 1.79 -21.24 -0.17
CA SER A 173 1.63 -22.67 0.14
C SER A 173 0.16 -23.06 0.35
N ALA A 174 -0.66 -22.14 0.87
CA ALA A 174 -2.09 -22.33 1.13
C ALA A 174 -2.89 -21.03 0.92
N ILE A 175 -4.21 -21.16 0.70
CA ILE A 175 -5.13 -20.01 0.59
C ILE A 175 -5.72 -19.71 1.96
N GLY A 176 -5.64 -18.45 2.40
CA GLY A 176 -6.33 -17.95 3.60
C GLY A 176 -5.46 -17.88 4.85
N GLU A 177 -4.23 -18.40 4.80
CA GLU A 177 -3.27 -18.30 5.89
C GLU A 177 -2.32 -17.10 5.66
N ARG A 178 -2.20 -16.21 6.66
CA ARG A 178 -1.32 -15.03 6.60
C ARG A 178 0.17 -15.40 6.49
N THR A 179 0.54 -16.61 6.92
CA THR A 179 1.90 -17.18 6.88
C THR A 179 2.14 -18.06 5.66
N ALA A 180 1.20 -18.12 4.71
CA ALA A 180 1.34 -18.99 3.54
C ALA A 180 2.37 -18.50 2.51
N GLU A 181 2.89 -17.27 2.63
CA GLU A 181 3.87 -16.76 1.65
C GLU A 181 5.15 -17.61 1.68
N THR A 182 5.59 -18.06 0.51
CA THR A 182 6.68 -19.02 0.34
C THR A 182 7.44 -18.76 -0.96
N THR A 183 8.44 -19.59 -1.26
CA THR A 183 9.16 -19.53 -2.52
C THR A 183 8.35 -20.12 -3.68
N ALA A 184 8.64 -19.72 -4.91
CA ALA A 184 7.98 -20.30 -6.08
C ALA A 184 8.14 -21.83 -6.17
N ALA A 185 9.25 -22.39 -5.65
CA ALA A 185 9.49 -23.83 -5.66
C ALA A 185 8.55 -24.62 -4.73
N GLU A 186 8.15 -24.01 -3.62
CA GLU A 186 7.33 -24.64 -2.57
C GLU A 186 5.85 -24.27 -2.67
N ALA A 187 5.51 -23.35 -3.56
CA ALA A 187 4.17 -22.79 -3.69
C ALA A 187 3.15 -23.76 -4.32
N ALA A 188 1.93 -23.73 -3.79
CA ALA A 188 0.76 -24.35 -4.40
C ALA A 188 -0.10 -23.34 -5.19
N PHE A 189 0.07 -22.04 -4.89
CA PHE A 189 -0.69 -20.96 -5.48
C PHE A 189 0.19 -19.75 -5.78
N VAL A 190 -0.27 -18.92 -6.70
CA VAL A 190 0.32 -17.61 -7.00
C VAL A 190 -0.77 -16.56 -6.88
N GLU A 191 -0.49 -15.53 -6.10
CA GLU A 191 -1.36 -14.41 -5.85
C GLU A 191 -0.85 -13.20 -6.65
N VAL A 192 -1.75 -12.60 -7.42
CA VAL A 192 -1.52 -11.35 -8.14
C VAL A 192 -2.42 -10.30 -7.53
N ASN A 193 -1.82 -9.24 -7.00
CA ASN A 193 -2.52 -8.11 -6.44
C ASN A 193 -2.40 -6.89 -7.34
N PHE A 194 -3.49 -6.13 -7.46
CA PHE A 194 -3.54 -4.85 -8.14
C PHE A 194 -4.10 -3.79 -7.18
N SER A 195 -3.41 -2.66 -7.07
CA SER A 195 -3.87 -1.48 -6.35
C SER A 195 -4.60 -0.54 -7.29
N TRP A 196 -5.59 0.24 -6.79
CA TRP A 196 -6.07 1.40 -7.54
C TRP A 196 -4.92 2.39 -7.78
N SER A 197 -5.09 3.35 -8.70
CA SER A 197 -4.08 4.39 -8.94
C SER A 197 -4.71 5.76 -9.07
N VAL A 198 -4.03 6.78 -8.56
CA VAL A 198 -4.39 8.20 -8.74
C VAL A 198 -3.13 9.00 -9.06
N GLY A 199 -3.20 9.88 -10.06
CA GLY A 199 -2.02 10.65 -10.49
C GLY A 199 -0.85 9.80 -11.01
N GLY A 200 -1.08 8.54 -11.38
CA GLY A 200 -0.02 7.60 -11.79
C GLY A 200 0.67 6.84 -10.65
N TYR A 201 0.24 7.02 -9.40
CA TYR A 201 0.77 6.34 -8.22
C TYR A 201 -0.27 5.41 -7.61
N ASP A 202 0.20 4.35 -6.94
CA ASP A 202 -0.68 3.39 -6.26
C ASP A 202 -1.48 4.09 -5.15
N LEU A 203 -2.77 3.77 -5.08
CA LEU A 203 -3.66 4.13 -4.00
C LEU A 203 -3.81 2.93 -3.07
N LEU A 204 -3.36 3.10 -1.83
CA LEU A 204 -3.38 2.09 -0.78
C LEU A 204 -4.33 2.49 0.36
N GLY A 205 -4.75 1.49 1.12
CA GLY A 205 -5.37 1.68 2.43
C GLY A 205 -4.32 1.92 3.51
N GLU A 206 -4.69 1.63 4.77
CA GLU A 206 -3.80 1.80 5.91
C GLU A 206 -2.63 0.81 5.91
N SER A 207 -2.78 -0.32 5.22
CA SER A 207 -1.71 -1.28 4.99
C SER A 207 -1.47 -1.48 3.48
N PRO A 208 -0.23 -1.73 3.04
CA PRO A 208 0.05 -2.15 1.67
C PRO A 208 -0.55 -3.53 1.34
N SER A 209 -1.15 -4.24 2.30
CA SER A 209 -1.97 -5.42 2.02
C SER A 209 -3.38 -5.11 1.52
N ASP A 210 -3.83 -3.86 1.64
CA ASP A 210 -5.18 -3.43 1.27
C ASP A 210 -5.25 -3.17 -0.23
N MET A 211 -5.21 -4.28 -0.96
CA MET A 211 -5.19 -4.30 -2.42
C MET A 211 -6.62 -4.32 -2.96
N ALA A 212 -6.87 -3.51 -3.99
CA ALA A 212 -8.18 -3.39 -4.63
C ALA A 212 -8.65 -4.70 -5.27
N ILE A 213 -7.72 -5.42 -5.89
CA ILE A 213 -8.00 -6.65 -6.61
C ILE A 213 -6.96 -7.69 -6.22
N ARG A 214 -7.43 -8.83 -5.76
CA ARG A 214 -6.61 -9.99 -5.40
C ARG A 214 -7.07 -11.20 -6.20
N VAL A 215 -6.19 -11.72 -7.06
CA VAL A 215 -6.44 -12.90 -7.88
C VAL A 215 -5.48 -14.01 -7.45
N ILE A 216 -5.99 -15.20 -7.16
CA ILE A 216 -5.14 -16.37 -6.84
C ILE A 216 -5.33 -17.42 -7.92
N LEU A 217 -4.20 -17.89 -8.47
CA LEU A 217 -4.15 -18.99 -9.42
C LEU A 217 -3.56 -20.24 -8.76
N ASP A 218 -4.08 -21.40 -9.14
CA ASP A 218 -3.50 -22.69 -8.77
C ASP A 218 -2.37 -23.11 -9.73
N ARG A 219 -1.75 -24.27 -9.46
CA ARG A 219 -0.72 -24.90 -10.30
C ARG A 219 -1.16 -25.25 -11.73
N ASP A 220 -2.45 -25.28 -12.02
CA ASP A 220 -2.98 -25.45 -13.38
C ASP A 220 -3.27 -24.09 -14.04
N THR A 221 -2.80 -22.99 -13.43
CA THR A 221 -3.01 -21.61 -13.90
C THR A 221 -4.49 -21.23 -13.95
N ARG A 222 -5.34 -21.88 -13.13
CA ARG A 222 -6.76 -21.55 -13.03
C ARG A 222 -6.95 -20.57 -11.89
N VAL A 223 -7.77 -19.54 -12.12
CA VAL A 223 -8.20 -18.65 -11.04
C VAL A 223 -9.11 -19.42 -10.09
N VAL A 224 -8.66 -19.56 -8.85
CA VAL A 224 -9.38 -20.23 -7.76
C VAL A 224 -9.96 -19.25 -6.74
N TYR A 225 -9.48 -18.00 -6.77
CA TYR A 225 -9.99 -16.94 -5.92
C TYR A 225 -9.90 -15.59 -6.63
N LEU A 226 -10.93 -14.77 -6.45
CA LEU A 226 -10.92 -13.34 -6.73
C LEU A 226 -11.55 -12.61 -5.54
N ASN A 227 -10.89 -11.56 -5.07
CA ASN A 227 -11.54 -10.48 -4.33
C ASN A 227 -11.38 -9.21 -5.17
N TYR A 228 -12.49 -8.54 -5.47
CA TYR A 228 -12.49 -7.31 -6.25
C TYR A 228 -13.33 -6.27 -5.52
N GLN A 229 -12.71 -5.16 -5.12
CA GLN A 229 -13.38 -4.03 -4.51
C GLN A 229 -13.51 -2.90 -5.54
N PHE A 230 -14.73 -2.44 -5.80
CA PHE A 230 -14.96 -1.34 -6.73
C PHE A 230 -14.51 0.00 -6.12
N PRO A 231 -14.13 0.97 -6.95
CA PRO A 231 -13.88 2.32 -6.45
C PRO A 231 -15.24 2.95 -6.11
N ASP A 232 -15.49 3.11 -4.82
CA ASP A 232 -16.67 3.81 -4.28
C ASP A 232 -16.34 5.27 -3.94
N TYR A 233 -15.32 5.81 -4.59
CA TYR A 233 -14.85 7.18 -4.44
C TYR A 233 -14.56 7.78 -5.81
N SER A 234 -14.87 9.07 -5.97
CA SER A 234 -14.31 9.92 -7.01
C SER A 234 -13.15 10.72 -6.44
N PHE A 235 -12.17 11.00 -7.29
CA PHE A 235 -11.00 11.81 -6.91
C PHE A 235 -10.99 13.09 -7.72
N SER A 236 -10.86 14.22 -7.03
CA SER A 236 -10.65 15.52 -7.64
C SER A 236 -9.30 16.08 -7.20
N THR A 237 -8.60 16.70 -8.14
CA THR A 237 -7.30 17.33 -7.88
C THR A 237 -7.50 18.55 -6.99
N GLY A 238 -6.82 18.58 -5.85
CA GLY A 238 -6.74 19.72 -4.96
C GLY A 238 -5.45 20.52 -5.15
N GLN A 239 -4.89 21.00 -4.04
CA GLN A 239 -3.66 21.78 -4.06
C GLN A 239 -2.43 20.93 -4.37
N GLU A 240 -1.43 21.53 -5.01
CA GLU A 240 -0.11 20.93 -5.19
C GLU A 240 0.78 21.30 -3.99
N VAL A 241 1.44 20.31 -3.40
CA VAL A 241 2.31 20.52 -2.23
C VAL A 241 3.73 20.04 -2.50
N PRO A 242 4.76 20.75 -2.00
CA PRO A 242 6.13 20.29 -2.04
C PRO A 242 6.33 18.99 -1.26
N LEU A 243 7.04 18.05 -1.86
CA LEU A 243 7.41 16.80 -1.21
C LEU A 243 8.81 16.88 -0.60
N LEU A 244 9.02 16.10 0.46
CA LEU A 244 10.34 15.83 1.01
C LEU A 244 11.20 15.16 -0.05
N SER A 245 12.44 15.60 -0.20
CA SER A 245 13.45 14.88 -0.99
C SER A 245 13.73 13.48 -0.43
N PHE A 246 14.35 12.61 -1.23
CA PHE A 246 14.77 11.28 -0.77
C PHE A 246 15.62 11.30 0.52
N SER A 247 16.53 12.28 0.63
CA SER A 247 17.35 12.45 1.84
C SER A 247 16.49 12.81 3.06
N GLN A 248 15.56 13.75 2.91
CA GLN A 248 14.67 14.16 4.00
C GLN A 248 13.72 13.03 4.41
N ALA A 249 13.18 12.28 3.44
CA ALA A 249 12.34 11.12 3.70
C ALA A 249 13.10 10.01 4.45
N SER A 250 14.36 9.78 4.08
CA SER A 250 15.24 8.82 4.75
C SER A 250 15.57 9.23 6.19
N ASP A 251 15.80 10.52 6.43
CA ASP A 251 16.01 11.07 7.78
C ASP A 251 14.72 11.01 8.63
N ALA A 252 13.56 11.20 8.01
CA ALA A 252 12.25 11.08 8.65
C ALA A 252 11.92 9.61 8.99
N LEU A 253 12.36 8.64 8.20
CA LEU A 253 12.15 7.21 8.48
C LEU A 253 12.73 6.80 9.86
N GLY A 254 13.81 7.42 10.31
CA GLY A 254 14.38 7.13 11.64
C GLY A 254 13.61 7.76 12.82
N ARG A 255 12.71 8.72 12.57
CA ARG A 255 12.08 9.55 13.61
C ARG A 255 10.56 9.44 13.64
N GLU A 256 9.95 9.33 12.47
CA GLU A 256 8.52 9.53 12.24
C GLU A 256 7.89 8.36 11.46
N ALA A 257 8.64 7.28 11.22
CA ALA A 257 8.12 6.11 10.53
C ALA A 257 6.93 5.50 11.25
N GLN A 258 5.86 5.29 10.50
CA GLN A 258 4.68 4.57 10.91
C GLN A 258 4.76 3.15 10.34
N ILE A 259 5.06 2.16 11.18
CA ILE A 259 5.10 0.74 10.76
C ILE A 259 3.67 0.25 10.62
N VAL A 260 3.29 -0.02 9.37
CA VAL A 260 1.92 -0.39 8.97
C VAL A 260 1.79 -1.86 8.59
N LEU A 261 2.90 -2.55 8.41
CA LEU A 261 2.92 -3.99 8.19
C LEU A 261 4.13 -4.61 8.88
N VAL A 262 3.89 -5.69 9.61
CA VAL A 262 4.91 -6.62 10.08
C VAL A 262 4.46 -8.03 9.76
N ARG A 263 5.28 -8.75 9.00
CA ARG A 263 5.02 -10.13 8.62
C ARG A 263 6.21 -11.00 9.01
N PRO A 264 6.01 -12.08 9.76
CA PRO A 264 7.09 -13.03 10.04
C PRO A 264 7.63 -13.66 8.76
N VAL A 265 8.95 -13.86 8.70
CA VAL A 265 9.60 -14.64 7.64
C VAL A 265 9.80 -16.07 8.14
N GLY A 266 9.23 -17.04 7.41
CA GLY A 266 9.32 -18.47 7.74
C GLY A 266 8.20 -18.97 8.65
N ASP A 267 8.32 -20.24 9.07
CA ASP A 267 7.32 -20.91 9.88
C ASP A 267 7.50 -20.56 11.37
N ILE A 268 6.60 -19.74 11.92
CA ILE A 268 6.66 -19.31 13.31
C ILE A 268 5.40 -19.80 14.04
N GLY A 269 5.58 -20.75 14.95
CA GLY A 269 4.49 -21.49 15.58
C GLY A 269 3.51 -20.66 16.43
N LYS A 270 3.89 -19.45 16.87
CA LYS A 270 2.99 -18.49 17.55
C LYS A 270 3.40 -17.05 17.22
N TRP A 271 2.57 -16.35 16.44
CA TRP A 271 2.68 -14.92 16.19
C TRP A 271 1.37 -14.23 16.59
N SER A 272 1.40 -13.37 17.61
CA SER A 272 0.29 -12.47 17.95
C SER A 272 0.52 -11.09 17.32
N ILE A 273 -0.53 -10.57 16.68
CA ILE A 273 -0.52 -9.25 16.03
C ILE A 273 -0.34 -8.11 17.07
N SER A 274 -0.79 -8.33 18.31
CA SER A 274 -0.77 -7.31 19.37
C SER A 274 0.62 -7.00 19.94
N ASP A 275 1.63 -7.87 19.73
CA ASP A 275 2.93 -7.73 20.40
C ASP A 275 4.07 -7.28 19.46
N SER A 276 3.82 -7.14 18.15
CA SER A 276 4.88 -7.20 17.13
C SER A 276 4.93 -6.05 16.11
N SER A 277 4.19 -4.96 16.31
CA SER A 277 4.23 -3.82 15.39
C SER A 277 5.54 -3.01 15.46
N ASN A 278 6.23 -3.04 16.60
CA ASN A 278 7.50 -2.33 16.80
C ASN A 278 8.71 -3.13 16.30
N LEU A 279 9.60 -2.44 15.61
CA LEU A 279 10.83 -3.03 15.07
C LEU A 279 12.05 -2.64 15.92
N SER A 280 12.87 -3.63 16.27
CA SER A 280 14.18 -3.39 16.88
C SER A 280 15.25 -3.04 15.83
N SER A 281 15.00 -3.36 14.57
CA SER A 281 15.80 -2.90 13.43
C SER A 281 14.98 -2.92 12.15
N PHE A 282 15.26 -2.00 11.24
CA PHE A 282 14.62 -1.96 9.92
C PHE A 282 15.67 -1.63 8.85
N SER A 283 15.70 -2.41 7.78
CA SER A 283 16.65 -2.24 6.66
C SER A 283 15.85 -2.18 5.36
N PRO A 284 15.24 -1.04 5.02
CA PRO A 284 14.45 -0.92 3.81
C PRO A 284 15.33 -1.17 2.57
N GLU A 285 14.78 -1.87 1.59
CA GLU A 285 15.44 -2.13 0.30
C GLU A 285 14.69 -1.48 -0.87
N ALA A 286 13.42 -1.12 -0.68
CA ALA A 286 12.62 -0.41 -1.65
C ALA A 286 11.95 0.82 -1.02
N ALA A 287 11.81 1.88 -1.82
CA ALA A 287 11.01 3.05 -1.48
C ALA A 287 10.22 3.50 -2.72
N ARG A 288 8.95 3.84 -2.53
CA ARG A 288 8.08 4.38 -3.59
C ARG A 288 7.11 5.40 -3.04
N LEU A 289 6.70 6.33 -3.91
CA LEU A 289 5.62 7.27 -3.61
C LEU A 289 4.28 6.58 -3.87
N VAL A 290 3.37 6.67 -2.89
CA VAL A 290 2.01 6.13 -2.95
C VAL A 290 1.03 7.16 -2.40
N TYR A 291 -0.24 7.01 -2.70
CA TYR A 291 -1.32 7.72 -2.01
C TYR A 291 -1.96 6.81 -0.97
N VAL A 292 -2.19 7.35 0.22
CA VAL A 292 -2.91 6.66 1.30
C VAL A 292 -4.25 7.37 1.53
N MET A 293 -5.32 6.58 1.54
CA MET A 293 -6.64 7.03 1.97
C MET A 293 -6.85 6.66 3.43
N GLN A 294 -7.04 7.67 4.29
CA GLN A 294 -7.37 7.44 5.69
C GLN A 294 -8.83 6.96 5.83
N PRO A 295 -9.15 6.10 6.81
CA PRO A 295 -10.52 5.71 7.09
C PRO A 295 -11.38 6.92 7.45
N GLY A 296 -12.43 7.16 6.65
CA GLY A 296 -13.31 8.32 6.81
C GLY A 296 -12.66 9.67 6.42
N GLY A 297 -11.43 9.67 5.92
CA GLY A 297 -10.75 10.86 5.43
C GLY A 297 -11.27 11.31 4.07
N GLU A 298 -11.32 12.61 3.85
CA GLU A 298 -11.71 13.24 2.58
C GLU A 298 -10.51 13.54 1.67
N LEU A 299 -9.29 13.22 2.12
CA LEU A 299 -8.05 13.54 1.43
C LEU A 299 -7.20 12.29 1.22
N LEU A 300 -6.52 12.25 0.08
CA LEU A 300 -5.46 11.29 -0.20
C LEU A 300 -4.10 11.95 0.05
N TYR A 301 -3.33 11.37 0.96
CA TYR A 301 -2.01 11.89 1.31
C TYR A 301 -0.92 11.19 0.50
N PRO A 302 0.01 11.92 -0.12
CA PRO A 302 1.21 11.34 -0.67
C PRO A 302 2.12 10.89 0.47
N VAL A 303 2.54 9.63 0.41
CA VAL A 303 3.33 8.96 1.45
C VAL A 303 4.44 8.19 0.77
N TYR A 304 5.63 8.21 1.35
CA TYR A 304 6.69 7.30 0.98
C TYR A 304 6.50 5.97 1.72
N LEU A 305 6.30 4.93 0.93
CA LEU A 305 6.24 3.55 1.39
C LEU A 305 7.64 2.94 1.28
N PHE A 306 8.23 2.64 2.43
CA PHE A 306 9.48 1.90 2.55
C PHE A 306 9.19 0.45 2.88
N GLU A 307 9.78 -0.48 2.14
CA GLU A 307 9.59 -1.92 2.32
C GLU A 307 10.94 -2.62 2.44
N GLY A 308 11.00 -3.62 3.31
CA GLY A 308 12.20 -4.43 3.45
C GLY A 308 12.23 -5.27 4.73
N PRO A 309 13.35 -5.96 4.96
CA PRO A 309 13.55 -6.76 6.16
C PRO A 309 13.65 -5.90 7.44
N GLY A 310 13.17 -6.46 8.54
CA GLY A 310 13.29 -5.92 9.88
C GLY A 310 13.40 -7.02 10.93
N ARG A 311 13.47 -6.62 12.20
CA ARG A 311 13.36 -7.54 13.35
C ARG A 311 12.29 -7.09 14.31
N ALA A 312 11.40 -7.99 14.70
CA ALA A 312 10.39 -7.78 15.74
C ALA A 312 10.39 -8.95 16.71
N LEU A 313 10.45 -8.65 18.02
CA LEU A 313 10.53 -9.66 19.09
C LEU A 313 11.61 -10.74 18.87
N GLY A 314 12.74 -10.37 18.26
CA GLY A 314 13.85 -11.27 17.97
C GLY A 314 13.70 -12.11 16.69
N ASN A 315 12.54 -12.08 16.04
CA ASN A 315 12.29 -12.78 14.78
C ASN A 315 12.58 -11.87 13.58
N ASP A 316 13.00 -12.48 12.48
CA ASP A 316 13.14 -11.79 11.19
C ASP A 316 11.76 -11.61 10.58
N VAL A 317 11.50 -10.39 10.11
CA VAL A 317 10.21 -9.98 9.57
C VAL A 317 10.40 -9.24 8.25
N TRP A 318 9.40 -9.33 7.38
CA TRP A 318 9.20 -8.38 6.31
C TRP A 318 8.29 -7.26 6.82
N SER A 319 8.68 -6.01 6.58
CA SER A 319 7.98 -4.86 7.13
C SER A 319 7.76 -3.77 6.09
N ALA A 320 6.71 -2.98 6.33
CA ALA A 320 6.43 -1.78 5.58
C ALA A 320 6.23 -0.59 6.52
N ALA A 321 6.82 0.54 6.13
CA ALA A 321 6.76 1.79 6.87
C ALA A 321 6.26 2.92 5.98
N TYR A 322 5.36 3.72 6.51
CA TYR A 322 4.92 4.97 5.92
C TYR A 322 5.69 6.15 6.52
N VAL A 323 6.09 7.07 5.65
CA VAL A 323 6.59 8.39 5.99
C VAL A 323 5.79 9.39 5.18
N LEU A 324 5.13 10.35 5.84
CA LEU A 324 4.39 11.39 5.13
C LEU A 324 5.33 12.13 4.17
N ALA A 325 4.98 12.18 2.89
CA ALA A 325 5.85 12.79 1.89
C ALA A 325 5.76 14.32 1.91
N VAL A 326 4.71 14.88 2.50
CA VAL A 326 4.48 16.32 2.59
C VAL A 326 5.39 16.95 3.63
N SER A 327 5.97 18.11 3.30
CA SER A 327 6.81 18.86 4.23
C SER A 327 5.99 19.33 5.47
N PRO A 328 6.53 19.23 6.71
CA PRO A 328 5.78 19.51 7.93
C PRO A 328 5.11 20.89 7.99
N GLN A 329 5.72 21.91 7.37
CA GLN A 329 5.17 23.27 7.31
C GLN A 329 3.81 23.39 6.59
N TYR A 330 3.42 22.38 5.80
CA TYR A 330 2.13 22.30 5.11
C TYR A 330 1.10 21.47 5.87
N ILE A 331 1.42 21.00 7.07
CA ILE A 331 0.53 20.19 7.92
C ILE A 331 0.14 21.05 9.14
N LYS A 332 -1.13 20.98 9.54
CA LYS A 332 -1.60 21.61 10.79
C LYS A 332 -0.97 20.93 12.00
N GLU A 333 -0.51 21.72 12.96
CA GLU A 333 -0.11 21.20 14.26
C GLU A 333 -1.37 20.86 15.07
N GLU A 334 -1.38 19.70 15.74
CA GLU A 334 -2.45 19.31 16.68
C GLU A 334 -2.26 19.91 18.07
#